data_AF-A0A956I688-F1
#
_entry.id   AF-A0A956I688-F1
#
_cell.length_a   1.000
_cell.length_b   1.000
_cell.length_c   1.000
_cell.angle_alpha   90.00
_cell.angle_beta   90.00
_cell.angle_gamma   90.00
#
_symmetry.space_group_name_H-M   'P 1'
#
loop_
_entity.id
_entity.type
_entity.pdbx_description
1 polymer ?
#
loop_
_entity_poly.entity_id
_entity_poly.type
_entity_poly.pdbx_seq_one_letter_code
_entity_poly.pdbx_strand_id
1 'polypeptide(L)'
;MRLKSPEAAPRRELLTDQWGATMVMGVFIAALLVGMIYYVWGVGDAVMHRERMQDASDTAAFSAAVIHARGMNMIALLNMIMAALAVVAATMATIASMIGWAAALAGFVCAFCGPWCASCCSACPYAIRHGIEYERASSISDRTDRTVNTLMQGLHAYAVAIRYGVPLAAQAKVVSYGVDVYAPVTDFGVMAPPLRLTLPEQDDETNWPCDEKVLPWVRILSPIFVWIFGSPSPYMAGGIALGELEAPGHARRWCEDGYFQRITDEAQTMGNDEYQVQAYMVGTPDYEWTQEGVAVAAWGEGDDAGRVYTNLAQMGRVSFAQAEFFYDDDESDWHEWLWHMNWRARLRRWRLEASGAGGLLDACGGACGPLSSIGSAINDVVVH
;
A
#
# COMPACT_ATOMS: atom_id res chain seq x y z
N MET A 1 41.82 -85.21 67.72
CA MET A 1 41.69 -84.64 66.37
C MET A 1 40.25 -84.79 65.91
N ARG A 2 39.43 -83.74 66.04
CA ARG A 2 38.04 -83.70 65.52
C ARG A 2 38.07 -83.01 64.17
N LEU A 3 37.81 -83.76 63.11
CA LEU A 3 37.59 -83.21 61.77
C LEU A 3 36.20 -82.57 61.75
N LYS A 4 36.16 -81.25 61.55
CA LYS A 4 34.95 -80.44 61.41
C LYS A 4 34.43 -80.63 59.98
N SER A 5 33.31 -81.33 59.85
CA SER A 5 32.62 -81.51 58.58
C SER A 5 32.24 -80.15 57.97
N PRO A 6 32.41 -79.94 56.65
CA PRO A 6 31.99 -78.70 56.01
C PRO A 6 30.45 -78.59 56.04
N GLU A 7 29.94 -77.53 56.66
CA GLU A 7 28.53 -77.14 56.56
C GLU A 7 28.20 -76.84 55.09
N ALA A 8 27.31 -77.65 54.51
CA ALA A 8 26.77 -77.40 53.19
C ALA A 8 26.02 -76.08 53.21
N ALA A 9 26.50 -75.10 52.43
CA ALA A 9 25.85 -73.81 52.26
C ALA A 9 24.39 -74.01 51.79
N PRO A 10 23.42 -73.25 52.36
CA PRO A 10 22.04 -73.38 51.97
C PRO A 10 21.87 -72.99 50.50
N ARG A 11 21.59 -73.97 49.63
CA ARG A 11 21.05 -73.74 48.28
C ARG A 11 19.61 -73.25 48.44
N ARG A 12 19.43 -71.97 48.77
CA ARG A 12 18.13 -71.30 48.75
C ARG A 12 18.19 -70.10 47.80
N GLU A 13 17.19 -70.08 46.90
CA GLU A 13 16.56 -68.88 46.36
C GLU A 13 17.27 -68.05 45.28
N LEU A 14 17.91 -68.69 44.29
CA LEU A 14 18.15 -68.04 42.99
C LEU A 14 16.88 -67.94 42.12
N LEU A 15 15.81 -68.66 42.46
CA LEU A 15 14.55 -68.67 41.72
C LEU A 15 13.52 -67.63 42.22
N THR A 16 13.79 -66.94 43.34
CA THR A 16 12.91 -65.93 43.94
C THR A 16 13.48 -64.51 43.86
N ASP A 17 14.62 -64.31 43.20
CA ASP A 17 15.25 -63.00 43.04
C ASP A 17 14.50 -62.15 42.00
N GLN A 18 13.53 -61.35 42.48
CA GLN A 18 12.74 -60.42 41.66
C GLN A 18 13.41 -59.06 41.47
N TRP A 19 14.59 -58.82 42.06
CA TRP A 19 15.29 -57.53 41.96
C TRP A 19 15.77 -57.25 40.53
N GLY A 20 16.07 -58.29 39.75
CA GLY A 20 16.36 -58.16 38.33
C GLY A 20 15.15 -57.70 37.51
N ALA A 21 13.96 -58.23 37.82
CA ALA A 21 12.73 -57.87 37.11
C ALA A 21 12.32 -56.42 37.36
N THR A 22 12.49 -55.91 38.58
CA THR A 22 12.21 -54.49 38.89
C THR A 22 13.20 -53.54 38.23
N MET A 23 14.48 -53.92 38.13
CA MET A 23 15.49 -53.11 37.43
C MET A 23 15.20 -53.01 35.92
N VAL A 24 14.80 -54.10 35.27
CA VAL A 24 14.46 -54.11 33.84
C VAL A 24 13.23 -53.24 33.55
N MET A 25 12.17 -53.35 34.36
CA MET A 25 10.99 -52.50 34.21
C MET A 25 11.31 -51.02 34.45
N GLY A 26 12.16 -50.72 35.43
CA GLY A 26 12.60 -49.34 35.71
C GLY A 26 13.35 -48.72 34.54
N VAL A 27 14.30 -49.45 33.94
CA VAL A 27 15.06 -48.98 32.77
C VAL A 27 14.15 -48.79 31.56
N PHE A 28 13.20 -49.71 31.34
CA PHE A 28 12.23 -49.58 30.25
C PHE A 28 11.34 -48.33 30.39
N ILE A 29 10.79 -48.09 31.60
CA ILE A 29 9.98 -46.88 31.86
C ILE A 29 10.83 -45.61 31.71
N ALA A 30 12.08 -45.62 32.19
CA ALA A 30 12.99 -44.49 32.03
C ALA A 30 13.26 -44.19 30.54
N ALA A 31 13.51 -45.22 29.73
CA ALA A 31 13.70 -45.06 28.29
C ALA A 31 12.46 -44.50 27.60
N LEU A 32 11.26 -44.97 27.97
CA LEU A 32 10.00 -44.44 27.44
C LEU A 32 9.76 -42.98 27.83
N LEU A 33 10.03 -42.60 29.08
CA LEU A 33 9.91 -41.21 29.54
C LEU A 33 10.87 -40.30 28.80
N VAL A 34 12.11 -40.72 28.61
CA VAL A 34 13.11 -39.99 27.82
C VAL A 34 12.62 -39.84 26.37
N GLY A 35 12.12 -40.90 25.75
CA GLY A 35 11.54 -40.85 24.40
C GLY A 35 10.35 -39.87 24.31
N MET A 36 9.47 -39.85 25.31
CA MET A 36 8.36 -38.91 25.36
C MET A 36 8.82 -37.45 25.50
N ILE A 37 9.86 -37.18 26.29
CA ILE A 37 10.42 -35.83 26.43
C ILE A 37 11.02 -35.34 25.10
N TYR A 38 11.81 -36.17 24.43
CA TYR A 38 12.36 -35.83 23.10
C TYR A 38 11.26 -35.61 22.07
N TYR A 39 10.20 -36.42 22.11
CA TYR A 39 9.03 -36.24 21.26
C TYR A 39 8.34 -34.89 21.51
N VAL A 40 8.06 -34.54 22.77
CA VAL A 40 7.44 -33.26 23.13
C VAL A 40 8.33 -32.07 22.75
N TRP A 41 9.64 -32.18 22.98
CA TRP A 41 10.59 -31.15 22.54
C TRP A 41 10.52 -30.97 21.03
N GLY A 42 10.58 -32.06 20.26
CA GLY A 42 10.52 -31.96 18.81
C GLY A 42 9.23 -31.36 18.26
N VAL A 43 8.09 -31.67 18.89
CA VAL A 43 6.81 -31.01 18.57
C VAL A 43 6.85 -29.52 18.94
N GLY A 44 7.44 -29.18 20.10
CA GLY A 44 7.59 -27.80 20.56
C GLY A 44 8.41 -26.94 19.60
N ASP A 45 9.56 -27.42 19.14
CA ASP A 45 10.42 -26.70 18.18
C ASP A 45 9.72 -26.53 16.83
N ALA A 46 8.98 -27.54 16.38
CA ALA A 46 8.19 -27.44 15.14
C ALA A 46 7.07 -26.39 15.25
N VAL A 47 6.37 -26.35 16.39
CA VAL A 47 5.32 -25.35 16.67
C VAL A 47 5.92 -23.94 16.77
N MET A 48 7.00 -23.76 17.52
CA MET A 48 7.68 -22.47 17.67
C MET A 48 8.24 -21.95 16.34
N HIS A 49 8.80 -22.82 15.50
CA HIS A 49 9.28 -22.44 14.17
C HIS A 49 8.11 -21.96 13.30
N ARG A 50 6.98 -22.69 13.31
CA ARG A 50 5.78 -22.31 12.55
C ARG A 50 5.17 -20.99 13.03
N GLU A 51 5.12 -20.75 14.34
CA GLU A 51 4.64 -19.51 14.93
C GLU A 51 5.49 -18.32 14.46
N ARG A 52 6.83 -18.44 14.55
CA ARG A 52 7.75 -17.40 14.07
C ARG A 52 7.66 -17.15 12.57
N MET A 53 7.52 -18.21 11.77
CA MET A 53 7.30 -18.09 10.32
C MET A 53 6.00 -17.32 10.02
N GLN A 54 4.94 -17.62 10.77
CA GLN A 54 3.66 -16.92 10.63
C GLN A 54 3.78 -15.45 11.03
N ASP A 55 4.39 -15.15 12.18
CA ASP A 55 4.63 -13.79 12.65
C ASP A 55 5.46 -12.97 11.65
N ALA A 56 6.47 -13.59 11.03
CA ALA A 56 7.28 -12.98 9.98
C ALA A 56 6.44 -12.61 8.76
N SER A 57 5.60 -13.55 8.29
CA SER A 57 4.72 -13.32 7.15
C SER A 57 3.67 -12.23 7.43
N ASP A 58 3.01 -12.27 8.59
CA ASP A 58 1.98 -11.30 9.00
C ASP A 58 2.57 -9.89 9.11
N THR A 59 3.75 -9.77 9.75
CA THR A 59 4.47 -8.51 9.89
C THR A 59 4.88 -7.96 8.52
N ALA A 60 5.38 -8.81 7.63
CA ALA A 60 5.80 -8.40 6.30
C ALA A 60 4.61 -7.95 5.44
N ALA A 61 3.53 -8.74 5.36
CA ALA A 61 2.33 -8.37 4.62
C ALA A 61 1.72 -7.06 5.15
N PHE A 62 1.57 -6.94 6.48
CA PHE A 62 1.01 -5.73 7.08
C PHE A 62 1.89 -4.51 6.85
N SER A 63 3.22 -4.62 7.02
CA SER A 63 4.15 -3.51 6.78
C SER A 63 4.12 -3.05 5.32
N ALA A 64 4.03 -3.98 4.37
CA ALA A 64 3.91 -3.68 2.95
C ALA A 64 2.60 -2.93 2.66
N ALA A 65 1.46 -3.39 3.19
CA ALA A 65 0.19 -2.67 3.06
C ALA A 65 0.22 -1.27 3.71
N VAL A 66 0.89 -1.10 4.85
CA VAL A 66 1.08 0.23 5.47
C VAL A 66 1.89 1.16 4.58
N ILE A 67 2.94 0.66 3.92
CA ILE A 67 3.74 1.43 2.95
C ILE A 67 2.87 1.86 1.76
N HIS A 68 2.04 0.97 1.23
CA HIS A 68 1.08 1.30 0.16
C HIS A 68 0.07 2.37 0.58
N ALA A 69 -0.58 2.18 1.75
CA ALA A 69 -1.53 3.15 2.30
C ALA A 69 -0.90 4.55 2.50
N ARG A 70 0.35 4.62 2.95
CA ARG A 70 1.10 5.87 3.07
C ARG A 70 1.39 6.50 1.71
N GLY A 71 1.70 5.68 0.70
CA GLY A 71 1.86 6.12 -0.68
C GLY A 71 0.59 6.82 -1.20
N MET A 72 -0.56 6.16 -1.06
CA MET A 72 -1.86 6.71 -1.46
C MET A 72 -2.18 8.03 -0.74
N ASN A 73 -1.94 8.11 0.58
CA ASN A 73 -2.13 9.35 1.34
C ASN A 73 -1.20 10.49 0.86
N MET A 74 0.04 10.18 0.48
CA MET A 74 0.95 11.18 -0.06
C MET A 74 0.48 11.70 -1.43
N ILE A 75 -0.08 10.82 -2.27
CA ILE A 75 -0.66 11.22 -3.56
C ILE A 75 -1.90 12.09 -3.36
N ALA A 76 -2.75 11.74 -2.39
CA ALA A 76 -3.88 12.58 -2.03
C ALA A 76 -3.44 13.98 -1.58
N LEU A 77 -2.36 14.07 -0.80
CA LEU A 77 -1.76 15.35 -0.42
C LEU A 77 -1.26 16.14 -1.64
N LEU A 78 -0.60 15.48 -2.59
CA LEU A 78 -0.12 16.12 -3.82
C LEU A 78 -1.28 16.63 -4.68
N ASN A 79 -2.35 15.86 -4.84
CA ASN A 79 -3.56 16.31 -5.53
C ASN A 79 -4.15 17.59 -4.90
N MET A 80 -4.26 17.63 -3.56
CA MET A 80 -4.73 18.83 -2.85
C MET A 80 -3.81 20.03 -3.07
N ILE A 81 -2.49 19.85 -3.04
CA ILE A 81 -1.51 20.93 -3.28
C ILE A 81 -1.62 21.43 -4.74
N MET A 82 -1.69 20.51 -5.70
CA MET A 82 -1.85 20.84 -7.12
C MET A 82 -3.16 21.60 -7.37
N ALA A 83 -4.25 21.19 -6.72
CA ALA A 83 -5.53 21.91 -6.83
C ALA A 83 -5.46 23.31 -6.22
N ALA A 84 -4.78 23.47 -5.07
CA ALA A 84 -4.59 24.79 -4.47
C ALA A 84 -3.78 25.72 -5.41
N LEU A 85 -2.73 25.20 -6.06
CA LEU A 85 -1.96 25.95 -7.05
C LEU A 85 -2.81 26.32 -8.28
N ALA A 86 -3.61 25.37 -8.78
CA ALA A 86 -4.55 25.59 -9.88
C ALA A 86 -5.60 26.66 -9.52
N VAL A 87 -6.14 26.65 -8.30
CA VAL A 87 -7.06 27.70 -7.80
C VAL A 87 -6.39 29.07 -7.85
N VAL A 88 -5.15 29.19 -7.36
CA VAL A 88 -4.43 30.48 -7.38
C VAL A 88 -4.23 30.99 -8.81
N ALA A 89 -3.74 30.14 -9.71
CA ALA A 89 -3.49 30.53 -11.09
C ALA A 89 -4.79 30.85 -11.85
N ALA A 90 -5.81 29.99 -11.75
CA ALA A 90 -7.11 30.21 -12.37
C ALA A 90 -7.82 31.46 -11.83
N THR A 91 -7.71 31.76 -10.53
CA THR A 91 -8.24 33.00 -9.94
C THR A 91 -7.53 34.21 -10.54
N MET A 92 -6.21 34.20 -10.65
CA MET A 92 -5.45 35.31 -11.25
C MET A 92 -5.82 35.55 -12.72
N ALA A 93 -5.96 34.48 -13.50
CA ALA A 93 -6.41 34.57 -14.89
C ALA A 93 -7.84 35.12 -15.00
N THR A 94 -8.73 34.68 -14.11
CA THR A 94 -10.14 35.15 -14.05
C THR A 94 -10.23 36.62 -13.62
N ILE A 95 -9.39 37.07 -12.68
CA ILE A 95 -9.30 38.49 -12.30
C ILE A 95 -8.87 39.32 -13.51
N ALA A 96 -7.86 38.87 -14.26
CA ALA A 96 -7.41 39.56 -15.46
C ALA A 96 -8.52 39.64 -16.52
N SER A 97 -9.28 38.57 -16.74
CA SER A 97 -10.40 38.58 -17.69
C SER A 97 -11.55 39.50 -17.24
N MET A 98 -11.91 39.51 -15.96
CA MET A 98 -12.92 40.43 -15.40
C MET A 98 -12.55 41.91 -15.64
N ILE A 99 -11.29 42.29 -15.40
CA ILE A 99 -10.80 43.66 -15.66
C ILE A 99 -10.78 43.95 -17.16
N GLY A 100 -10.38 42.97 -17.99
CA GLY A 100 -10.41 43.06 -19.44
C GLY A 100 -11.80 43.35 -19.98
N TRP A 101 -12.81 42.63 -19.50
CA TRP A 101 -14.21 42.88 -19.84
C TRP A 101 -14.71 44.24 -19.36
N ALA A 102 -14.31 44.69 -18.17
CA ALA A 102 -14.64 46.05 -17.70
C ALA A 102 -14.04 47.13 -18.62
N ALA A 103 -12.79 46.97 -19.07
CA ALA A 103 -12.14 47.86 -20.02
C ALA A 103 -12.85 47.84 -21.39
N ALA A 104 -13.24 46.66 -21.88
CA ALA A 104 -13.95 46.50 -23.14
C ALA A 104 -15.34 47.16 -23.11
N LEU A 105 -16.10 46.99 -22.03
CA LEU A 105 -17.41 47.63 -21.85
C LEU A 105 -17.30 49.15 -21.76
N ALA A 106 -16.36 49.68 -20.98
CA ALA A 106 -16.12 51.12 -20.88
C ALA A 106 -15.64 51.70 -22.22
N GLY A 107 -14.76 50.98 -22.93
CA GLY A 107 -14.26 51.34 -24.25
C GLY A 107 -15.36 51.36 -25.29
N PHE A 108 -16.27 50.37 -25.27
CA PHE A 108 -17.44 50.34 -26.15
C PHE A 108 -18.31 51.58 -25.93
N VAL A 109 -18.69 51.90 -24.69
CA VAL A 109 -19.50 53.09 -24.41
C VAL A 109 -18.79 54.39 -24.81
N CYS A 110 -17.48 54.48 -24.59
CA CYS A 110 -16.68 55.63 -25.03
C CYS A 110 -16.65 55.79 -26.56
N ALA A 111 -16.49 54.69 -27.30
CA ALA A 111 -16.41 54.71 -28.77
C ALA A 111 -17.73 55.16 -29.43
N PHE A 112 -18.87 54.86 -28.80
CA PHE A 112 -20.19 55.30 -29.27
C PHE A 112 -20.64 56.65 -28.68
N CYS A 113 -19.75 57.37 -28.00
CA CYS A 113 -20.03 58.72 -27.52
C CYS A 113 -20.03 59.71 -28.68
N GLY A 114 -21.17 59.84 -29.36
CA GLY A 114 -21.38 60.88 -30.38
C GLY A 114 -21.38 62.30 -29.78
N PRO A 115 -21.31 63.35 -30.63
CA PRO A 115 -21.24 64.76 -30.20
C PRO A 115 -22.44 65.23 -29.37
N TRP A 116 -23.50 64.43 -29.29
CA TRP A 116 -24.76 64.75 -28.59
C TRP A 116 -24.85 64.14 -27.18
N CYS A 117 -23.91 63.29 -26.74
CA CYS A 117 -23.96 62.65 -25.42
C CYS A 117 -22.84 63.12 -24.50
N ALA A 118 -22.99 64.30 -23.90
CA ALA A 118 -22.00 64.83 -22.94
C ALA A 118 -21.79 63.92 -21.70
N SER A 119 -22.81 63.13 -21.31
CA SER A 119 -22.72 62.19 -20.19
C SER A 119 -21.95 60.91 -20.52
N CYS A 120 -21.93 60.48 -21.79
CA CYS A 120 -21.25 59.26 -22.22
C CYS A 120 -19.71 59.41 -22.22
N CYS A 121 -19.18 60.64 -22.34
CA CYS A 121 -17.75 60.93 -22.24
C CYS A 121 -17.14 60.55 -20.87
N SER A 122 -17.96 60.41 -19.83
CA SER A 122 -17.50 59.98 -18.51
C SER A 122 -16.97 58.53 -18.48
N ALA A 123 -17.30 57.71 -19.49
CA ALA A 123 -16.82 56.33 -19.62
C ALA A 123 -15.35 56.23 -20.07
N CYS A 124 -14.88 57.19 -20.87
CA CYS A 124 -13.55 57.20 -21.46
C CYS A 124 -12.40 57.14 -20.43
N PRO A 125 -12.40 57.91 -19.31
CA PRO A 125 -11.37 57.76 -18.30
C PRO A 125 -11.36 56.37 -17.64
N TYR A 126 -12.52 55.71 -17.49
CA TYR A 126 -12.58 54.34 -16.97
C TYR A 126 -12.00 53.33 -17.96
N ALA A 127 -12.24 53.50 -19.26
CA ALA A 127 -11.67 52.64 -20.29
C ALA A 127 -10.13 52.65 -20.27
N ILE A 128 -9.53 53.85 -20.18
CA ILE A 128 -8.07 53.98 -20.09
C ILE A 128 -7.55 53.39 -18.77
N ARG A 129 -8.22 53.69 -17.65
CA ARG A 129 -7.82 53.20 -16.33
C ARG A 129 -7.84 51.66 -16.26
N HIS A 130 -8.95 51.05 -16.67
CA HIS A 130 -9.07 49.58 -16.67
C HIS A 130 -8.15 48.93 -17.70
N GLY A 131 -7.84 49.58 -18.82
CA GLY A 131 -6.84 49.10 -19.77
C GLY A 131 -5.44 48.99 -19.14
N ILE A 132 -5.00 50.02 -18.40
CA ILE A 132 -3.72 49.99 -17.68
C ILE A 132 -3.74 48.95 -16.55
N GLU A 133 -4.86 48.84 -15.81
CA GLU A 133 -5.05 47.82 -14.78
C GLU A 133 -4.99 46.40 -15.38
N TYR A 134 -5.55 46.19 -16.57
CA TYR A 134 -5.52 44.92 -17.30
C TYR A 134 -4.10 44.52 -17.74
N GLU A 135 -3.33 45.43 -18.34
CA GLU A 135 -1.93 45.14 -18.73
C GLU A 135 -1.10 44.73 -17.50
N ARG A 136 -1.34 45.40 -16.37
CA ARG A 136 -0.67 45.04 -15.12
C ARG A 136 -1.11 43.67 -14.61
N ALA A 137 -2.42 43.40 -14.57
CA ALA A 137 -2.97 42.14 -14.08
C ALA A 137 -2.56 40.95 -14.95
N SER A 138 -2.65 41.07 -16.27
CA SER A 138 -2.23 40.03 -17.23
C SER A 138 -0.75 39.73 -17.11
N SER A 139 0.12 40.74 -17.02
CA SER A 139 1.57 40.51 -16.87
C SER A 139 1.94 39.77 -15.57
N ILE A 140 1.14 39.95 -14.50
CA ILE A 140 1.31 39.23 -13.24
C ILE A 140 0.78 37.80 -13.40
N SER A 141 -0.40 37.62 -14.01
CA SER A 141 -0.97 36.31 -14.33
C SER A 141 0.01 35.46 -15.14
N ASP A 142 0.61 36.00 -16.21
CA ASP A 142 1.57 35.28 -17.07
C ASP A 142 2.85 34.85 -16.34
N ARG A 143 3.24 35.58 -15.28
CA ARG A 143 4.38 35.18 -14.42
C ARG A 143 3.97 34.09 -13.45
N THR A 144 2.78 34.21 -12.86
CA THR A 144 2.20 33.19 -11.98
C THR A 144 2.01 31.89 -12.75
N ASP A 145 1.42 31.92 -13.94
CA ASP A 145 1.15 30.75 -14.77
C ASP A 145 2.43 29.97 -15.09
N ARG A 146 3.51 30.64 -15.50
CA ARG A 146 4.80 29.97 -15.75
C ARG A 146 5.39 29.33 -14.50
N THR A 147 5.27 29.99 -13.36
CA THR A 147 5.80 29.49 -12.09
C THR A 147 4.99 28.29 -11.60
N VAL A 148 3.66 28.42 -11.62
CA VAL A 148 2.73 27.37 -11.21
C VAL A 148 2.85 26.17 -12.13
N ASN A 149 2.92 26.36 -13.45
CA ASN A 149 3.08 25.26 -14.40
C ASN A 149 4.37 24.45 -14.13
N THR A 150 5.48 25.14 -13.85
CA THR A 150 6.75 24.48 -13.48
C THR A 150 6.61 23.66 -12.19
N LEU A 151 5.92 24.21 -11.18
CA LEU A 151 5.67 23.51 -9.92
C LEU A 151 4.72 22.31 -10.10
N MET A 152 3.65 22.47 -10.88
CA MET A 152 2.68 21.41 -11.19
C MET A 152 3.36 20.23 -11.88
N GLN A 153 4.21 20.49 -12.89
CA GLN A 153 5.00 19.45 -13.55
C GLN A 153 5.93 18.72 -12.56
N GLY A 154 6.56 19.45 -11.64
CA GLY A 154 7.40 18.85 -10.60
C GLY A 154 6.61 17.98 -9.62
N LEU A 155 5.44 18.44 -9.18
CA LEU A 155 4.56 17.70 -8.26
C LEU A 155 3.98 16.45 -8.94
N HIS A 156 3.57 16.55 -10.20
CA HIS A 156 3.10 15.42 -10.98
C HIS A 156 4.21 14.38 -11.18
N ALA A 157 5.42 14.80 -11.57
CA ALA A 157 6.57 13.88 -11.67
C ALA A 157 6.87 13.18 -10.33
N TYR A 158 6.68 13.88 -9.20
CA TYR A 158 6.82 13.30 -7.87
C TYR A 158 5.69 12.31 -7.54
N ALA A 159 4.44 12.59 -7.92
CA ALA A 159 3.33 11.64 -7.79
C ALA A 159 3.60 10.35 -8.59
N VAL A 160 4.04 10.48 -9.85
CA VAL A 160 4.47 9.36 -10.68
C VAL A 160 5.64 8.60 -10.04
N ALA A 161 6.61 9.30 -9.43
CA ALA A 161 7.70 8.64 -8.72
C ALA A 161 7.21 7.83 -7.50
N ILE A 162 6.20 8.30 -6.77
CA ILE A 162 5.58 7.56 -5.66
C ILE A 162 4.84 6.32 -6.19
N ARG A 163 4.10 6.47 -7.29
CA ARG A 163 3.34 5.38 -7.95
C ARG A 163 4.18 4.14 -8.20
N TYR A 164 5.39 4.33 -8.73
CA TYR A 164 6.34 3.26 -9.02
C TYR A 164 7.27 2.94 -7.84
N GLY A 165 7.60 3.93 -7.02
CA GLY A 165 8.57 3.78 -5.92
C GLY A 165 8.02 3.06 -4.70
N VAL A 166 6.74 3.27 -4.36
CA VAL A 166 6.12 2.68 -3.17
C VAL A 166 6.03 1.15 -3.24
N PRO A 167 5.56 0.52 -4.33
CA PRO A 167 5.54 -0.93 -4.45
C PRO A 167 6.95 -1.55 -4.34
N LEU A 168 7.95 -0.91 -4.97
CA LEU A 168 9.35 -1.34 -4.88
C LEU A 168 9.90 -1.25 -3.45
N ALA A 169 9.61 -0.15 -2.74
CA ALA A 169 10.02 0.01 -1.35
C ALA A 169 9.34 -1.02 -0.43
N ALA A 170 8.06 -1.33 -0.67
CA ALA A 170 7.34 -2.36 0.05
C ALA A 170 7.94 -3.76 -0.19
N GLN A 171 8.24 -4.10 -1.44
CA GLN A 171 8.88 -5.38 -1.77
C GLN A 171 10.27 -5.51 -1.12
N ALA A 172 11.11 -4.46 -1.22
CA ALA A 172 12.42 -4.44 -0.56
C ALA A 172 12.29 -4.63 0.96
N LYS A 173 11.24 -4.05 1.56
CA LYS A 173 10.97 -4.23 2.99
C LYS A 173 10.60 -5.67 3.33
N VAL A 174 9.75 -6.32 2.54
CA VAL A 174 9.38 -7.74 2.73
C VAL A 174 10.62 -8.64 2.62
N VAL A 175 11.49 -8.41 1.64
CA VAL A 175 12.76 -9.16 1.50
C VAL A 175 13.63 -8.97 2.75
N SER A 176 13.80 -7.73 3.23
CA SER A 176 14.61 -7.43 4.43
C SER A 176 14.08 -8.12 5.70
N TYR A 177 12.75 -8.29 5.83
CA TYR A 177 12.20 -9.03 6.96
C TYR A 177 12.59 -10.51 6.91
N GLY A 178 12.57 -11.10 5.72
CA GLY A 178 12.94 -12.49 5.51
C GLY A 178 14.42 -12.77 5.76
N VAL A 179 15.33 -11.87 5.36
CA VAL A 179 16.79 -12.13 5.45
C VAL A 179 17.48 -11.54 6.68
N ASP A 180 17.00 -10.42 7.23
CA ASP A 180 17.72 -9.70 8.30
C ASP A 180 17.01 -9.77 9.66
N VAL A 181 15.68 -9.67 9.68
CA VAL A 181 14.92 -9.50 10.95
C VAL A 181 14.52 -10.84 11.56
N TYR A 182 14.08 -11.79 10.74
CA TYR A 182 13.60 -13.10 11.19
C TYR A 182 14.59 -14.25 10.89
N ALA A 183 15.79 -13.94 10.39
CA ALA A 183 16.86 -14.92 10.29
C ALA A 183 17.26 -15.48 11.67
N PRO A 184 17.58 -16.78 11.78
CA PRO A 184 17.68 -17.78 10.72
C PRO A 184 16.37 -18.55 10.44
N VAL A 185 15.24 -18.15 11.03
CA VAL A 185 13.98 -18.90 10.87
C VAL A 185 13.44 -18.79 9.44
N THR A 186 13.57 -17.61 8.85
CA THR A 186 13.32 -17.33 7.44
C THR A 186 14.65 -17.17 6.69
N ASP A 187 14.72 -17.74 5.49
CA ASP A 187 15.86 -17.56 4.57
C ASP A 187 15.56 -16.52 3.49
N PHE A 188 14.28 -16.34 3.16
CA PHE A 188 13.84 -15.47 2.07
C PHE A 188 12.39 -15.02 2.24
N GLY A 189 12.09 -13.80 1.78
CA GLY A 189 10.74 -13.23 1.77
C GLY A 189 10.39 -12.63 0.41
N VAL A 190 9.18 -12.89 -0.10
CA VAL A 190 8.69 -12.34 -1.38
C VAL A 190 7.30 -11.75 -1.19
N MET A 191 7.06 -10.60 -1.84
CA MET A 191 5.73 -10.03 -1.96
C MET A 191 5.07 -10.53 -3.25
N ALA A 192 3.79 -10.92 -3.18
CA ALA A 192 2.98 -11.21 -4.34
C ALA A 192 1.73 -10.33 -4.45
N PRO A 193 1.26 -10.05 -5.68
CA PRO A 193 1.91 -10.43 -6.96
C PRO A 193 3.17 -9.58 -7.21
N PRO A 194 4.32 -10.16 -7.60
CA PRO A 194 5.57 -9.42 -7.76
C PRO A 194 5.61 -8.58 -9.04
N LEU A 195 4.62 -8.76 -9.93
CA LEU A 195 4.47 -7.96 -11.14
C LEU A 195 3.65 -6.67 -10.90
N ARG A 196 3.03 -6.49 -9.73
CA ARG A 196 2.36 -5.23 -9.38
C ARG A 196 3.40 -4.21 -8.93
N LEU A 197 4.00 -3.56 -9.92
CA LEU A 197 5.01 -2.52 -9.75
C LEU A 197 4.41 -1.11 -9.65
N THR A 198 3.08 -0.99 -9.65
CA THR A 198 2.36 0.28 -9.62
C THR A 198 1.26 0.27 -8.57
N LEU A 199 1.08 1.40 -7.90
CA LEU A 199 -0.14 1.67 -7.13
C LEU A 199 -1.36 1.75 -8.07
N PRO A 200 -2.58 1.43 -7.57
CA PRO A 200 -3.83 1.40 -8.35
C PRO A 200 -4.39 2.81 -8.63
N GLU A 201 -3.54 3.65 -9.20
CA GLU A 201 -3.86 5.00 -9.64
C GLU A 201 -3.45 5.20 -11.10
N GLN A 202 -4.00 6.23 -11.72
CA GLN A 202 -3.69 6.67 -13.07
C GLN A 202 -3.90 8.18 -13.19
N ASP A 203 -3.35 8.78 -14.24
CA ASP A 203 -3.59 10.17 -14.56
C ASP A 203 -5.08 10.41 -14.84
N ASP A 204 -5.62 11.49 -14.29
CA ASP A 204 -7.01 11.90 -14.48
C ASP A 204 -7.11 12.81 -15.71
N GLU A 205 -7.49 12.23 -16.84
CA GLU A 205 -7.77 12.97 -18.08
C GLU A 205 -9.14 13.69 -18.05
N THR A 206 -9.91 13.55 -16.98
CA THR A 206 -11.23 14.17 -16.86
C THR A 206 -11.14 15.59 -16.30
N ASN A 207 -12.15 16.41 -16.60
CA ASN A 207 -12.27 17.76 -16.03
C ASN A 207 -12.89 17.77 -14.62
N TRP A 208 -13.17 16.60 -14.03
CA TRP A 208 -13.87 16.51 -12.75
C TRP A 208 -13.14 17.25 -11.61
N PRO A 209 -11.81 17.12 -11.42
CA PRO A 209 -11.10 17.87 -10.39
C PRO A 209 -11.24 19.39 -10.54
N CYS A 210 -11.16 19.89 -11.78
CA CYS A 210 -11.26 21.31 -12.04
C CYS A 210 -12.67 21.84 -11.83
N ASP A 211 -13.68 21.10 -12.25
CA ASP A 211 -15.07 21.51 -12.10
C ASP A 211 -15.56 21.42 -10.64
N GLU A 212 -15.15 20.39 -9.91
CA GLU A 212 -15.66 20.12 -8.55
C GLU A 212 -14.77 20.71 -7.45
N LYS A 213 -13.44 20.65 -7.60
CA LYS A 213 -12.50 21.07 -6.54
C LYS A 213 -11.89 22.45 -6.77
N VAL A 214 -11.68 22.89 -8.02
CA VAL A 214 -11.04 24.19 -8.33
C VAL A 214 -12.04 25.30 -8.57
N LEU A 215 -13.01 25.09 -9.47
CA LEU A 215 -13.94 26.11 -9.95
C LEU A 215 -14.77 26.77 -8.83
N PRO A 216 -15.30 26.06 -7.81
CA PRO A 216 -16.06 26.71 -6.74
C PRO A 216 -15.24 27.77 -6.01
N TRP A 217 -13.95 27.50 -5.75
CA TRP A 217 -13.06 28.46 -5.11
C TRP A 217 -12.74 29.64 -6.02
N VAL A 218 -12.51 29.41 -7.31
CA VAL A 218 -12.26 30.48 -8.28
C VAL A 218 -13.44 31.44 -8.36
N ARG A 219 -14.67 30.91 -8.43
CA ARG A 219 -15.91 31.71 -8.47
C ARG A 219 -16.12 32.55 -7.21
N ILE A 220 -15.72 32.04 -6.05
CA ILE A 220 -15.83 32.79 -4.79
C ILE A 220 -14.73 33.85 -4.69
N LEU A 221 -13.47 33.49 -4.96
CA LEU A 221 -12.32 34.36 -4.71
C LEU A 221 -12.20 35.47 -5.74
N SER A 222 -12.36 35.18 -7.03
CA SER A 222 -12.15 36.15 -8.12
C SER A 222 -12.94 37.46 -7.94
N PRO A 223 -14.28 37.45 -7.72
CA PRO A 223 -15.02 38.69 -7.52
C PRO A 223 -14.61 39.43 -6.25
N ILE A 224 -14.30 38.71 -5.16
CA ILE A 224 -13.84 39.33 -3.90
C ILE A 224 -12.55 40.11 -4.14
N PHE A 225 -11.57 39.49 -4.81
CA PHE A 225 -10.30 40.14 -5.11
C PHE A 225 -10.48 41.33 -6.07
N VAL A 226 -11.31 41.20 -7.11
CA VAL A 226 -11.62 42.32 -8.00
C VAL A 226 -12.27 43.48 -7.24
N TRP A 227 -13.15 43.22 -6.29
CA TRP A 227 -13.77 44.27 -5.48
C TRP A 227 -12.80 44.97 -4.51
N ILE A 228 -11.87 44.23 -3.93
CA ILE A 228 -10.90 44.78 -2.96
C ILE A 228 -9.81 45.60 -3.67
N PHE A 229 -9.31 45.12 -4.81
CA PHE A 229 -8.14 45.69 -5.47
C PHE A 229 -8.48 46.49 -6.73
N GLY A 230 -9.67 46.29 -7.30
CA GLY A 230 -10.15 47.00 -8.47
C GLY A 230 -10.73 48.36 -8.13
N SER A 231 -10.78 49.24 -9.13
CA SER A 231 -11.45 50.51 -8.98
C SER A 231 -12.97 50.34 -9.09
N PRO A 232 -13.76 50.79 -8.08
CA PRO A 232 -15.20 50.61 -8.11
C PRO A 232 -15.79 51.45 -9.25
N SER A 233 -16.41 50.78 -10.22
CA SER A 233 -17.06 51.41 -11.37
C SER A 233 -18.29 50.57 -11.79
N PRO A 234 -19.31 51.18 -12.42
CA PRO A 234 -20.45 50.42 -12.95
C PRO A 234 -20.03 49.41 -14.04
N TYR A 235 -18.95 49.71 -14.78
CA TYR A 235 -18.38 48.81 -15.78
C TYR A 235 -17.71 47.59 -15.14
N MET A 236 -17.16 47.72 -13.93
CA MET A 236 -16.59 46.61 -13.18
C MET A 236 -17.63 45.54 -12.84
N ALA A 237 -18.86 45.95 -12.48
CA ALA A 237 -19.94 44.98 -12.24
C ALA A 237 -20.27 44.16 -13.51
N GLY A 238 -20.27 44.81 -14.68
CA GLY A 238 -20.41 44.12 -15.96
C GLY A 238 -19.21 43.22 -16.28
N GLY A 239 -17.99 43.67 -15.97
CA GLY A 239 -16.76 42.89 -16.12
C GLY A 239 -16.75 41.63 -15.26
N ILE A 240 -17.21 41.72 -14.01
CA ILE A 240 -17.37 40.56 -13.12
C ILE A 240 -18.39 39.58 -13.70
N ALA A 241 -19.56 40.05 -14.14
CA ALA A 241 -20.60 39.19 -14.69
C ALA A 241 -20.14 38.44 -15.95
N LEU A 242 -19.38 39.09 -16.83
CA LEU A 242 -18.85 38.46 -18.05
C LEU A 242 -17.64 37.56 -17.76
N GLY A 243 -16.72 37.98 -16.88
CA GLY A 243 -15.57 37.16 -16.50
C GLY A 243 -15.97 35.89 -15.75
N GLU A 244 -17.07 35.91 -15.00
CA GLU A 244 -17.63 34.72 -14.35
C GLU A 244 -18.04 33.62 -15.35
N LEU A 245 -18.39 33.99 -16.59
CA LEU A 245 -18.68 33.05 -17.67
C LEU A 245 -17.42 32.37 -18.21
N GLU A 246 -16.25 33.02 -18.08
CA GLU A 246 -14.96 32.50 -18.52
C GLU A 246 -14.21 31.71 -17.43
N ALA A 247 -14.59 31.86 -16.16
CA ALA A 247 -13.99 31.15 -15.03
C ALA A 247 -13.89 29.62 -15.22
N PRO A 248 -14.89 28.90 -15.77
CA PRO A 248 -14.76 27.47 -16.08
C PRO A 248 -13.64 27.16 -17.08
N GLY A 249 -13.46 28.01 -18.10
CA GLY A 249 -12.39 27.84 -19.08
C GLY A 249 -11.00 28.01 -18.46
N HIS A 250 -10.85 29.01 -17.57
CA HIS A 250 -9.61 29.23 -16.84
C HIS A 250 -9.29 28.09 -15.85
N ALA A 251 -10.30 27.55 -15.17
CA ALA A 251 -10.12 26.40 -14.28
C ALA A 251 -9.73 25.14 -15.06
N ARG A 252 -10.48 24.80 -16.13
CA ARG A 252 -10.27 23.57 -16.92
C ARG A 252 -8.95 23.49 -17.65
N ARG A 253 -8.34 24.62 -18.01
CA ARG A 253 -6.98 24.65 -18.58
C ARG A 253 -5.97 23.89 -17.72
N TRP A 254 -6.16 23.84 -16.40
CA TRP A 254 -5.27 23.13 -15.49
C TRP A 254 -5.55 21.62 -15.35
N CYS A 255 -6.60 21.10 -16.01
CA CYS A 255 -6.90 19.67 -16.08
C CYS A 255 -6.59 19.04 -17.44
N GLU A 256 -6.42 19.83 -18.52
CA GLU A 256 -6.13 19.30 -19.87
C GLU A 256 -4.83 18.49 -19.94
N ASP A 257 -3.88 18.76 -19.04
CA ASP A 257 -2.57 18.10 -19.00
C ASP A 257 -2.51 16.85 -18.11
N GLY A 258 -3.62 16.43 -17.48
CA GLY A 258 -3.67 15.21 -16.66
C GLY A 258 -2.81 15.27 -15.38
N TYR A 259 -2.62 16.45 -14.78
CA TYR A 259 -1.77 16.59 -13.58
C TYR A 259 -2.26 15.77 -12.39
N PHE A 260 -3.59 15.69 -12.21
CA PHE A 260 -4.22 15.02 -11.08
C PHE A 260 -4.21 13.50 -11.23
N GLN A 261 -4.12 12.80 -10.11
CA GLN A 261 -4.23 11.34 -10.09
C GLN A 261 -5.65 10.94 -9.67
N ARG A 262 -6.18 9.89 -10.32
CA ARG A 262 -7.42 9.20 -9.94
C ARG A 262 -7.17 7.71 -9.76
N ILE A 263 -8.10 7.03 -9.10
CA ILE A 263 -8.06 5.56 -9.00
C ILE A 263 -8.30 4.94 -10.37
N THR A 264 -7.62 3.83 -10.65
CA THR A 264 -7.79 3.09 -11.91
C THR A 264 -9.18 2.49 -12.03
N ASP A 265 -9.68 2.35 -13.26
CA ASP A 265 -11.02 1.83 -13.51
C ASP A 265 -11.22 0.39 -12.97
N GLU A 266 -10.15 -0.40 -12.93
CA GLU A 266 -10.15 -1.78 -12.39
C GLU A 266 -10.16 -1.83 -10.85
N ALA A 267 -9.80 -0.73 -10.20
CA ALA A 267 -9.69 -0.60 -8.75
C ALA A 267 -10.83 0.22 -8.13
N GLN A 268 -11.89 0.54 -8.88
CA GLN A 268 -13.04 1.29 -8.32
C GLN A 268 -13.77 0.54 -7.20
N THR A 269 -13.63 -0.79 -7.13
CA THR A 269 -14.25 -1.61 -6.08
C THR A 269 -13.26 -1.94 -4.97
N MET A 270 -13.58 -1.52 -3.74
CA MET A 270 -12.77 -1.84 -2.58
C MET A 270 -12.69 -3.34 -2.31
N GLY A 271 -11.49 -3.77 -1.91
CA GLY A 271 -11.21 -5.18 -1.62
C GLY A 271 -10.93 -6.02 -2.86
N ASN A 272 -10.90 -5.42 -4.06
CA ASN A 272 -10.33 -6.03 -5.25
C ASN A 272 -8.86 -6.41 -5.03
N ASP A 273 -8.36 -7.30 -5.88
CA ASP A 273 -7.01 -7.84 -5.74
C ASP A 273 -5.94 -6.74 -5.79
N GLU A 274 -6.20 -5.63 -6.48
CA GLU A 274 -5.31 -4.45 -6.56
C GLU A 274 -4.96 -3.83 -5.19
N TYR A 275 -5.82 -4.03 -4.19
CA TYR A 275 -5.63 -3.54 -2.83
C TYR A 275 -4.98 -4.56 -1.89
N GLN A 276 -4.81 -5.79 -2.37
CA GLN A 276 -4.32 -6.91 -1.58
C GLN A 276 -2.82 -7.09 -1.79
N VAL A 277 -2.13 -7.22 -0.67
CA VAL A 277 -0.70 -7.48 -0.61
C VAL A 277 -0.48 -8.81 0.09
N GLN A 278 0.20 -9.73 -0.58
CA GLN A 278 0.54 -11.02 -0.01
C GLN A 278 2.03 -11.07 0.26
N ALA A 279 2.43 -11.66 1.39
CA ALA A 279 3.82 -11.93 1.70
C ALA A 279 4.02 -13.43 1.89
N TYR A 280 5.05 -13.96 1.27
CA TYR A 280 5.50 -15.35 1.38
C TYR A 280 6.85 -15.37 2.06
N MET A 281 6.96 -16.17 3.11
CA MET A 281 8.20 -16.41 3.82
C MET A 281 8.61 -17.86 3.60
N VAL A 282 9.87 -18.06 3.19
CA VAL A 282 10.47 -19.37 3.01
C VAL A 282 11.64 -19.48 3.97
N GLY A 283 11.68 -20.57 4.73
CA GLY A 283 12.72 -20.84 5.71
C GLY A 283 13.07 -22.32 5.74
N THR A 284 14.30 -22.62 6.09
CA THR A 284 14.76 -23.99 6.33
C THR A 284 14.71 -24.26 7.83
N PRO A 285 13.88 -25.22 8.28
CA PRO A 285 13.89 -25.54 9.69
C PRO A 285 15.18 -26.29 10.06
N ASP A 286 15.86 -25.80 11.08
CA ASP A 286 17.00 -26.47 11.69
C ASP A 286 16.49 -27.51 12.71
N TYR A 287 16.13 -28.70 12.21
CA TYR A 287 15.67 -29.82 13.05
C TYR A 287 16.73 -30.93 13.19
N GLU A 288 18.00 -30.66 12.88
CA GLU A 288 19.03 -31.71 12.83
C GLU A 288 19.12 -32.45 14.17
N TRP A 289 19.18 -31.71 15.27
CA TRP A 289 19.24 -32.28 16.63
C TRP A 289 17.98 -33.06 17.03
N THR A 290 16.81 -32.58 16.62
CA THR A 290 15.52 -33.22 16.91
C THR A 290 15.34 -34.52 16.14
N GLN A 291 15.77 -34.56 14.87
CA GLN A 291 15.71 -35.77 14.06
C GLN A 291 16.62 -36.86 14.62
N GLU A 292 17.82 -36.51 15.08
CA GLU A 292 18.72 -37.45 15.75
C GLU A 292 18.10 -38.01 17.04
N GLY A 293 17.52 -37.14 17.89
CA GLY A 293 16.87 -37.55 19.14
C GLY A 293 15.70 -38.51 18.93
N VAL A 294 14.85 -38.23 17.92
CA VAL A 294 13.71 -39.10 17.57
C VAL A 294 14.19 -40.41 16.94
N ALA A 295 15.22 -40.40 16.09
CA ALA A 295 15.77 -41.60 15.49
C ALA A 295 16.36 -42.56 16.54
N VAL A 296 17.04 -42.01 17.56
CA VAL A 296 17.54 -42.79 18.70
C VAL A 296 16.39 -43.38 19.52
N ALA A 297 15.34 -42.59 19.78
CA ALA A 297 14.16 -43.06 20.52
C ALA A 297 13.35 -44.14 19.74
N ALA A 298 13.37 -44.08 18.41
CA ALA A 298 12.75 -45.05 17.52
C ALA A 298 13.64 -46.27 17.20
N TRP A 299 14.80 -46.40 17.86
CA TRP A 299 15.75 -47.52 17.65
C TRP A 299 16.19 -47.69 16.19
N GLY A 300 16.16 -46.62 15.39
CA GLY A 300 16.47 -46.66 13.96
C GLY A 300 15.45 -47.40 13.09
N GLU A 301 14.28 -47.78 13.61
CA GLU A 301 13.33 -48.70 12.95
C GLU A 301 12.15 -47.97 12.26
N GLY A 302 12.29 -46.67 11.98
CA GLY A 302 11.16 -45.78 11.65
C GLY A 302 11.23 -45.05 10.31
N ASP A 303 11.19 -45.77 9.18
CA ASP A 303 11.00 -45.14 7.85
C ASP A 303 9.67 -44.37 7.75
N ASP A 304 8.61 -44.83 8.43
CA ASP A 304 7.29 -44.18 8.40
C ASP A 304 7.14 -43.00 9.37
N ALA A 305 7.82 -43.04 10.53
CA ALA A 305 7.83 -41.90 11.45
C ALA A 305 8.55 -40.70 10.82
N GLY A 306 9.66 -40.96 10.10
CA GLY A 306 10.39 -39.94 9.34
C GLY A 306 9.54 -39.27 8.26
N ARG A 307 8.65 -39.99 7.56
CA ARG A 307 7.76 -39.42 6.53
C ARG A 307 6.81 -38.36 7.09
N VAL A 308 6.21 -38.60 8.25
CA VAL A 308 5.26 -37.64 8.85
C VAL A 308 5.98 -36.34 9.21
N TYR A 309 7.15 -36.43 9.85
CA TYR A 309 7.97 -35.25 10.15
C TYR A 309 8.51 -34.55 8.91
N THR A 310 8.87 -35.30 7.87
CA THR A 310 9.35 -34.71 6.61
C THR A 310 8.26 -33.91 5.92
N ASN A 311 7.02 -34.42 5.91
CA ASN A 311 5.87 -33.71 5.35
C ASN A 311 5.52 -32.47 6.18
N LEU A 312 5.51 -32.59 7.52
CA LEU A 312 5.29 -31.45 8.43
C LEU A 312 6.39 -30.39 8.29
N ALA A 313 7.64 -30.80 8.18
CA ALA A 313 8.76 -29.91 7.94
C ALA A 313 8.63 -29.23 6.58
N GLN A 314 8.21 -29.95 5.53
CA GLN A 314 7.94 -29.35 4.22
C GLN A 314 6.79 -28.32 4.27
N MET A 315 5.71 -28.60 5.01
CA MET A 315 4.62 -27.64 5.20
C MET A 315 5.02 -26.44 6.08
N GLY A 316 5.96 -26.62 7.01
CA GLY A 316 6.47 -25.56 7.89
C GLY A 316 7.47 -24.62 7.22
N ARG A 317 8.07 -25.03 6.08
CA ARG A 317 9.05 -24.22 5.32
C ARG A 317 8.46 -22.97 4.69
N VAL A 318 7.15 -22.94 4.47
CA VAL A 318 6.48 -21.83 3.81
C VAL A 318 5.40 -21.29 4.75
N SER A 319 5.44 -19.99 4.98
CA SER A 319 4.33 -19.27 5.58
C SER A 319 3.88 -18.16 4.64
N PHE A 320 2.60 -17.85 4.70
CA PHE A 320 1.99 -16.80 3.90
C PHE A 320 1.07 -15.96 4.77
N ALA A 321 1.00 -14.69 4.44
CA ALA A 321 0.05 -13.77 5.03
C ALA A 321 -0.48 -12.83 3.96
N GLN A 322 -1.66 -12.29 4.24
CA GLN A 322 -2.33 -11.35 3.39
C GLN A 322 -2.73 -10.12 4.19
N ALA A 323 -2.41 -8.96 3.65
CA ALA A 323 -2.88 -7.68 4.12
C ALA A 323 -3.58 -6.96 2.98
N GLU A 324 -4.33 -5.92 3.33
CA GLU A 324 -4.82 -4.98 2.34
C GLU A 324 -4.63 -3.56 2.83
N PHE A 325 -4.55 -2.64 1.88
CA PHE A 325 -4.72 -1.23 2.13
C PHE A 325 -6.07 -0.80 1.55
N PHE A 326 -6.82 0.00 2.30
CA PHE A 326 -8.18 0.40 1.97
C PHE A 326 -8.42 1.85 2.38
N TYR A 327 -9.39 2.49 1.76
CA TYR A 327 -9.86 3.82 2.15
C TYR A 327 -10.95 3.68 3.23
N ASP A 328 -10.78 4.39 4.34
CA ASP A 328 -11.62 4.27 5.54
C ASP A 328 -12.85 5.20 5.50
N ASP A 329 -13.70 5.01 4.49
CA ASP A 329 -15.00 5.69 4.34
C ASP A 329 -15.84 4.96 3.29
N ASP A 330 -16.95 4.36 3.71
CA ASP A 330 -17.83 3.53 2.89
C ASP A 330 -18.88 4.33 2.10
N GLU A 331 -19.10 5.60 2.41
CA GLU A 331 -20.08 6.46 1.74
C GLU A 331 -19.47 7.29 0.61
N SER A 332 -18.14 7.42 0.59
CA SER A 332 -17.41 8.21 -0.40
C SER A 332 -17.36 7.59 -1.80
N ASP A 333 -17.53 8.43 -2.82
CA ASP A 333 -17.29 8.07 -4.22
C ASP A 333 -15.78 7.81 -4.43
N TRP A 334 -15.43 6.86 -5.29
CA TRP A 334 -14.04 6.51 -5.60
C TRP A 334 -13.25 7.70 -6.20
N HIS A 335 -13.96 8.64 -6.82
CA HIS A 335 -13.38 9.90 -7.28
C HIS A 335 -12.79 10.74 -6.14
N GLU A 336 -13.27 10.58 -4.90
CA GLU A 336 -12.83 11.35 -3.74
C GLU A 336 -11.69 10.70 -2.95
N TRP A 337 -11.37 9.42 -3.18
CA TRP A 337 -10.40 8.71 -2.36
C TRP A 337 -8.98 9.28 -2.44
N LEU A 338 -8.62 9.92 -3.56
CA LEU A 338 -7.34 10.63 -3.72
C LEU A 338 -7.43 12.12 -3.40
N TRP A 339 -8.46 12.55 -2.66
CA TRP A 339 -8.62 13.92 -2.17
C TRP A 339 -8.63 14.02 -0.65
N HIS A 340 -8.58 12.88 0.03
CA HIS A 340 -8.51 12.81 1.48
C HIS A 340 -7.46 11.78 1.93
N MET A 341 -6.82 12.05 3.06
CA MET A 341 -5.77 11.20 3.61
C MET A 341 -6.34 10.11 4.53
N ASN A 342 -7.31 9.34 4.04
CA ASN A 342 -8.01 8.30 4.82
C ASN A 342 -7.59 6.87 4.43
N TRP A 343 -6.47 6.69 3.71
CA TRP A 343 -5.94 5.37 3.40
C TRP A 343 -5.33 4.72 4.62
N ARG A 344 -5.75 3.49 4.90
CA ARG A 344 -5.34 2.65 6.02
C ARG A 344 -4.93 1.28 5.55
N ALA A 345 -4.34 0.50 6.45
CA ALA A 345 -3.97 -0.88 6.20
C ALA A 345 -4.55 -1.79 7.27
N ARG A 346 -4.90 -3.02 6.91
CA ARG A 346 -5.31 -4.08 7.85
C ARG A 346 -4.86 -5.45 7.36
N LEU A 347 -4.70 -6.37 8.31
CA LEU A 347 -4.55 -7.79 7.99
C LEU A 347 -5.88 -8.36 7.49
N ARG A 348 -5.80 -9.27 6.52
CA ARG A 348 -6.95 -10.00 5.98
C ARG A 348 -6.73 -11.49 6.21
N ARG A 349 -7.81 -12.22 6.48
CA ARG A 349 -7.76 -13.67 6.40
C ARG A 349 -7.57 -14.07 4.95
N TRP A 350 -6.65 -14.98 4.72
CA TRP A 350 -6.38 -15.51 3.41
C TRP A 350 -7.62 -16.15 2.79
N ARG A 351 -7.89 -15.83 1.52
CA ARG A 351 -8.91 -16.46 0.70
C ARG A 351 -8.25 -16.97 -0.58
N LEU A 352 -8.40 -18.26 -0.86
CA LEU A 352 -7.89 -18.93 -2.06
C LEU A 352 -8.43 -18.38 -3.39
N GLU A 353 -9.49 -17.57 -3.35
CA GLU A 353 -10.21 -17.10 -4.54
C GLU A 353 -9.59 -15.85 -5.19
N ALA A 354 -8.80 -15.05 -4.47
CA ALA A 354 -8.32 -13.72 -4.92
C ALA A 354 -7.04 -13.76 -5.79
N SER A 355 -6.38 -14.91 -5.84
CA SER A 355 -5.28 -15.17 -6.76
C SER A 355 -5.13 -16.67 -6.75
N GLY A 356 -5.74 -17.37 -7.71
CA GLY A 356 -5.61 -18.82 -7.82
C GLY A 356 -4.15 -19.26 -7.73
N ALA A 357 -3.89 -20.55 -7.50
CA ALA A 357 -2.54 -21.13 -7.35
C ALA A 357 -1.50 -20.69 -8.42
N GLY A 358 -1.94 -20.14 -9.55
CA GLY A 358 -1.11 -19.40 -10.51
C GLY A 358 -0.32 -18.23 -9.93
N GLY A 359 -0.80 -17.49 -8.93
CA GLY A 359 -0.09 -16.34 -8.35
C GLY A 359 1.27 -16.67 -7.74
N LEU A 360 1.42 -17.87 -7.14
CA LEU A 360 2.70 -18.33 -6.59
C LEU A 360 3.69 -18.78 -7.68
N LEU A 361 3.17 -19.42 -8.73
CA LEU A 361 3.96 -19.86 -9.89
C LEU A 361 4.39 -18.67 -10.75
N ASP A 362 3.50 -17.71 -10.99
CA ASP A 362 3.78 -16.44 -11.67
C ASP A 362 4.73 -15.58 -10.83
N ALA A 363 4.61 -15.62 -9.50
CA ALA A 363 5.49 -14.85 -8.64
C ALA A 363 6.96 -15.25 -8.74
N CYS A 364 7.23 -16.48 -9.14
CA CYS A 364 8.59 -17.01 -9.21
C CYS A 364 9.19 -17.00 -10.62
N GLY A 365 8.43 -16.59 -11.66
CA GLY A 365 8.92 -16.47 -13.04
C GLY A 365 9.67 -17.71 -13.56
N GLY A 366 9.30 -18.92 -13.11
CA GLY A 366 9.99 -20.18 -13.44
C GLY A 366 11.38 -20.39 -12.80
N ALA A 367 11.92 -19.42 -12.05
CA ALA A 367 13.27 -19.48 -11.47
C ALA A 367 13.34 -20.27 -10.14
N CYS A 368 12.21 -20.45 -9.45
CA CYS A 368 12.16 -21.22 -8.21
C CYS A 368 11.73 -22.68 -8.46
N GLY A 369 12.62 -23.50 -8.99
CA GLY A 369 12.42 -24.95 -9.12
C GLY A 369 11.90 -25.68 -7.85
N PRO A 370 12.22 -25.25 -6.62
CA PRO A 370 11.64 -25.83 -5.40
C PRO A 370 10.21 -25.35 -5.09
N LEU A 371 9.82 -24.15 -5.52
CA LEU A 371 8.47 -23.61 -5.29
C LEU A 371 7.46 -24.10 -6.33
N SER A 372 7.89 -24.49 -7.54
CA SER A 372 6.99 -25.15 -8.49
C SER A 372 6.49 -26.50 -8.00
N SER A 373 7.32 -27.26 -7.26
CA SER A 373 6.87 -28.51 -6.61
C SER A 373 5.93 -28.26 -5.43
N ILE A 374 6.05 -27.09 -4.77
CA ILE A 374 5.12 -26.68 -3.72
C ILE A 374 3.80 -26.22 -4.33
N GLY A 375 3.83 -25.46 -5.43
CA GLY A 375 2.62 -25.08 -6.18
C GLY A 375 1.83 -26.28 -6.68
N SER A 376 2.51 -27.33 -7.18
CA SER A 376 1.85 -28.58 -7.53
C SER A 376 1.34 -29.35 -6.30
N ALA A 377 2.08 -29.35 -5.18
CA ALA A 377 1.65 -30.00 -3.95
C ALA A 377 0.45 -29.29 -3.29
N ILE A 378 0.37 -27.96 -3.38
CA ILE A 378 -0.80 -27.19 -2.93
C ILE A 378 -2.00 -27.49 -3.82
N ASN A 379 -1.82 -27.56 -5.14
CA ASN A 379 -2.90 -27.96 -6.06
C ASN A 379 -3.40 -29.40 -5.82
N ASP A 380 -2.52 -30.34 -5.47
CA ASP A 380 -2.91 -31.73 -5.17
C ASP A 380 -3.59 -31.91 -3.80
N VAL A 381 -3.33 -31.01 -2.84
CA VAL A 381 -3.94 -31.04 -1.50
C VAL A 381 -5.28 -30.31 -1.46
N VAL A 382 -5.53 -29.40 -2.42
CA VAL A 382 -6.84 -28.77 -2.62
C VAL A 382 -7.75 -29.76 -3.35
N VAL A 383 -8.38 -30.65 -2.58
CA VAL A 383 -9.54 -31.42 -3.04
C VAL A 383 -10.68 -30.42 -3.28
N HIS A 384 -11.28 -30.49 -4.47
CA HIS A 384 -12.50 -29.76 -4.84
C HIS A 384 -13.64 -29.90 -3.84
#